data_AF-A0A3M1Y436-F1
#
_entry.id   AF-A0A3M1Y436-F1
#
_cell.length_a   1.000
_cell.length_b   1.000
_cell.length_c   1.000
_cell.angle_alpha   90.00
_cell.angle_beta   90.00
_cell.angle_gamma   90.00
#
_symmetry.space_group_name_H-M   'P 1'
#
loop_
_entity.id
_entity.type
_entity.pdbx_description
1 polymer ?
#
loop_
_entity_poly.entity_id
_entity_poly.type
_entity_poly.pdbx_seq_one_letter_code
_entity_poly.pdbx_strand_id
1 'polypeptide(L)'
;MLSLAERQINEVDFFTISIGPGSFTGLRVGLSTVKGLCFSTGKPLVAVSSLEAFAHLFVNTAKTVCPLFDARKKEVYGALFRSEAGEMKRLTSDMVCPVEHILSLTEGDTLFAGSGAQRYREKIIDTLSERAHFASAPLMHPLSSAVAMLGLRKAKRGEFSEAATITPLYIRPSEAELKRQEKGV
;
A
#
# COMPACT_ATOMS: atom_id res chain seq x y z
N MET A 1 10.58 -1.08 -20.17
CA MET A 1 11.43 -1.60 -19.07
C MET A 1 12.12 -2.90 -19.45
N LEU A 2 11.44 -4.02 -19.71
CA LEU A 2 12.10 -5.28 -20.08
C LEU A 2 13.03 -5.14 -21.30
N SER A 3 12.56 -4.49 -22.37
CA SER A 3 13.39 -4.17 -23.54
C SER A 3 14.60 -3.27 -23.20
N LEU A 4 14.46 -2.33 -22.26
CA LEU A 4 15.59 -1.48 -21.83
C LEU A 4 16.59 -2.25 -20.97
N ALA A 5 16.15 -3.33 -20.32
CA ALA A 5 16.99 -4.24 -19.56
C ALA A 5 17.51 -5.41 -20.43
N GLU A 6 17.21 -5.42 -21.73
CA GLU A 6 17.52 -6.50 -22.66
C GLU A 6 17.03 -7.88 -22.17
N ARG A 7 15.84 -7.89 -21.53
CA ARG A 7 15.20 -9.11 -21.02
C ARG A 7 13.88 -9.41 -21.72
N GLN A 8 13.56 -10.68 -21.78
CA GLN A 8 12.27 -11.21 -22.21
C GLN A 8 11.36 -11.49 -21.01
N ILE A 9 10.06 -11.51 -21.25
CA ILE A 9 9.07 -11.78 -20.19
C ILE A 9 9.26 -13.17 -19.55
N ASN A 10 9.75 -14.15 -20.31
CA ASN A 10 9.96 -15.52 -19.85
C ASN A 10 11.14 -15.65 -18.88
N GLU A 11 12.05 -14.67 -18.88
CA GLU A 11 13.19 -14.59 -17.93
C GLU A 11 12.78 -14.04 -16.58
N VAL A 12 11.54 -13.56 -16.42
CA VAL A 12 11.01 -13.16 -15.11
C VAL A 12 10.76 -14.42 -14.27
N ASP A 13 11.30 -14.46 -13.05
CA ASP A 13 11.10 -15.58 -12.14
C ASP A 13 9.71 -15.59 -11.51
N PHE A 14 9.20 -14.42 -11.15
CA PHE A 14 7.88 -14.22 -10.55
C PHE A 14 7.42 -12.77 -10.75
N PHE A 15 6.11 -12.55 -10.69
CA PHE A 15 5.54 -11.21 -10.69
C PHE A 15 5.17 -10.77 -9.28
N THR A 16 5.21 -9.47 -9.02
CA THR A 16 4.75 -8.89 -7.76
C THR A 16 3.72 -7.80 -8.02
N ILE A 17 2.71 -7.71 -7.17
CA ILE A 17 1.71 -6.66 -7.24
C ILE A 17 1.24 -6.19 -5.86
N SER A 18 0.97 -4.90 -5.73
CA SER A 18 0.24 -4.36 -4.58
C SER A 18 -1.26 -4.57 -4.74
N ILE A 19 -1.91 -5.22 -3.78
CA ILE A 19 -3.35 -5.54 -3.85
C ILE A 19 -4.26 -4.53 -3.16
N GLY A 20 -3.69 -3.51 -2.49
CA GLY A 20 -4.47 -2.48 -1.80
C GLY A 20 -4.03 -2.27 -0.34
N PRO A 21 -4.67 -1.32 0.36
CA PRO A 21 -5.71 -0.42 -0.15
C PRO A 21 -5.18 0.61 -1.17
N GLY A 22 -6.07 1.21 -1.97
CA GLY A 22 -5.69 2.17 -3.01
C GLY A 22 -6.81 2.48 -4.02
N SER A 23 -6.42 3.03 -5.18
CA SER A 23 -7.35 3.35 -6.26
C SER A 23 -8.04 2.09 -6.80
N PHE A 24 -9.38 2.06 -6.75
CA PHE A 24 -10.17 0.92 -7.20
C PHE A 24 -9.87 0.55 -8.66
N THR A 25 -9.87 1.55 -9.55
CA THR A 25 -9.56 1.37 -10.98
C THR A 25 -8.12 0.88 -11.16
N GLY A 26 -7.16 1.50 -10.46
CA GLY A 26 -5.75 1.13 -10.56
C GLY A 26 -5.47 -0.30 -10.12
N LEU A 27 -6.07 -0.72 -9.00
CA LEU A 27 -5.94 -2.07 -8.47
C LEU A 27 -6.54 -3.12 -9.43
N ARG A 28 -7.70 -2.85 -10.02
CA ARG A 28 -8.32 -3.76 -10.99
C ARG A 28 -7.51 -3.88 -12.28
N VAL A 29 -7.09 -2.75 -12.85
CA VAL A 29 -6.27 -2.76 -14.07
C VAL A 29 -4.96 -3.50 -13.82
N GLY A 30 -4.22 -3.12 -12.78
CA GLY A 30 -2.94 -3.76 -12.45
C GLY A 30 -3.08 -5.26 -12.20
N LEU A 31 -4.09 -5.68 -11.43
CA LEU A 31 -4.31 -7.09 -11.12
C LEU A 31 -4.71 -7.89 -12.36
N SER A 32 -5.60 -7.37 -13.21
CA SER A 32 -5.94 -8.03 -14.47
C SER A 32 -4.72 -8.18 -15.38
N THR A 33 -3.88 -7.15 -15.47
CA THR A 33 -2.64 -7.21 -16.27
C THR A 33 -1.70 -8.29 -15.74
N VAL A 34 -1.40 -8.30 -14.43
CA VAL A 34 -0.44 -9.27 -13.88
C VAL A 34 -0.99 -10.69 -13.93
N LYS A 35 -2.30 -10.89 -13.77
CA LYS A 35 -2.94 -12.19 -13.96
C LYS A 35 -2.75 -12.70 -15.39
N GLY A 36 -2.99 -11.85 -16.38
CA GLY A 36 -2.75 -12.19 -17.79
C GLY A 36 -1.30 -12.64 -18.04
N LEU A 37 -0.32 -11.93 -17.45
CA LEU A 37 1.09 -12.31 -17.52
C LEU A 37 1.38 -13.64 -16.82
N CYS A 38 0.84 -13.87 -15.63
CA CYS A 38 1.02 -15.15 -14.91
C CYS A 38 0.41 -16.31 -15.70
N PHE A 39 -0.77 -16.14 -16.27
CA PHE A 39 -1.42 -17.18 -17.07
C PHE A 39 -0.68 -17.49 -18.37
N SER A 40 -0.14 -16.48 -19.05
CA SER A 40 0.59 -16.69 -20.31
C SER A 40 1.98 -17.30 -20.11
N THR A 41 2.63 -17.00 -18.99
CA THR A 41 4.02 -17.42 -18.73
C THR A 41 4.16 -18.59 -17.75
N GLY A 42 3.09 -18.92 -17.02
CA GLY A 42 3.11 -19.91 -15.93
C GLY A 42 3.90 -19.46 -14.69
N LYS A 43 4.33 -18.18 -14.63
CA LYS A 43 5.14 -17.67 -13.52
C LYS A 43 4.29 -17.35 -12.29
N PRO A 44 4.82 -17.60 -11.08
CA PRO A 44 4.10 -17.34 -9.85
C PRO A 44 3.91 -15.84 -9.58
N LEU A 45 2.93 -15.53 -8.74
CA LEU A 45 2.58 -14.17 -8.33
C LEU A 45 2.85 -13.99 -6.85
N VAL A 46 3.29 -12.80 -6.45
CA VAL A 46 3.40 -12.38 -5.05
C VAL A 46 2.55 -11.14 -4.82
N ALA A 47 1.53 -11.25 -3.98
CA ALA A 47 0.73 -10.11 -3.55
C ALA A 47 1.31 -9.44 -2.30
N VAL A 48 1.33 -8.11 -2.28
CA VAL A 48 1.76 -7.30 -1.12
C VAL A 48 0.74 -6.23 -0.77
N SER A 49 0.72 -5.80 0.50
CA SER A 49 -0.08 -4.65 0.93
C SER A 49 0.54 -3.35 0.41
N SER A 50 -0.29 -2.45 -0.11
CA SER A 50 0.15 -1.14 -0.57
C SER A 50 0.70 -0.29 0.57
N LEU A 51 0.06 -0.34 1.74
CA LEU A 51 0.50 0.42 2.92
C LEU A 51 1.80 -0.14 3.48
N GLU A 52 1.94 -1.46 3.54
CA GLU A 52 3.17 -2.11 4.00
C GLU A 52 4.35 -1.84 3.05
N ALA A 53 4.14 -2.01 1.74
CA ALA A 53 5.16 -1.69 0.75
C ALA A 53 5.58 -0.22 0.85
N PHE A 54 4.64 0.69 1.10
CA PHE A 54 4.97 2.10 1.25
C PHE A 54 5.70 2.41 2.55
N ALA A 55 5.27 1.82 3.67
CA ALA A 55 5.96 1.91 4.96
C ALA A 55 7.40 1.39 4.87
N HIS A 56 7.64 0.37 4.02
CA HIS A 56 8.96 -0.23 3.80
C HIS A 56 10.02 0.74 3.28
N LEU A 57 9.62 1.85 2.65
CA LEU A 57 10.55 2.92 2.25
C LEU A 57 11.24 3.60 3.42
N PHE A 58 10.67 3.47 4.62
CA PHE A 58 11.12 4.16 5.83
C PHE A 58 11.71 3.20 6.87
N VAL A 59 12.11 2.00 6.45
CA VAL A 59 12.82 1.07 7.32
C VAL A 59 14.06 1.74 7.94
N ASN A 60 14.39 1.39 9.18
CA ASN A 60 15.43 1.98 10.01
C ASN A 60 15.14 3.39 10.56
N THR A 61 13.95 3.95 10.35
CA THR A 61 13.53 5.12 11.13
C THR A 61 13.18 4.71 12.56
N ALA A 62 13.54 5.55 13.54
CA ALA A 62 13.14 5.38 14.93
C ALA A 62 11.68 5.80 15.21
N LYS A 63 11.04 6.48 14.25
CA LYS A 63 9.68 7.01 14.38
C LYS A 63 8.64 5.95 14.06
N THR A 64 7.42 6.11 14.59
CA THR A 64 6.27 5.39 14.04
C THR A 64 6.04 5.87 12.60
N VAL A 65 5.72 4.98 11.67
CA VAL A 65 5.47 5.30 10.26
C VAL A 65 4.00 5.15 9.96
N CYS A 66 3.40 6.17 9.37
CA CYS A 66 2.00 6.21 9.00
C CYS A 66 1.84 6.54 7.50
N PRO A 67 1.87 5.54 6.61
CA PRO A 67 1.43 5.73 5.23
C PRO A 67 -0.06 6.07 5.20
N LEU A 68 -0.41 7.15 4.51
CA LEU A 68 -1.76 7.65 4.36
C LEU A 68 -2.09 7.88 2.89
N PHE A 69 -3.10 7.17 2.38
CA PHE A 69 -3.68 7.45 1.07
C PHE A 69 -5.01 8.17 1.23
N ASP A 70 -5.25 9.21 0.43
CA ASP A 70 -6.57 9.85 0.35
C ASP A 70 -7.62 8.83 -0.12
N ALA A 71 -8.55 8.46 0.77
CA ALA A 71 -9.65 7.55 0.46
C ALA A 71 -10.88 8.28 -0.08
N ARG A 72 -10.79 9.59 -0.33
CA ARG A 72 -11.92 10.49 -0.64
C ARG A 72 -12.93 10.52 0.50
N LYS A 73 -14.03 11.27 0.33
CA LYS A 73 -15.14 11.39 1.32
C LYS A 73 -14.68 11.78 2.73
N LYS A 74 -13.62 12.57 2.81
CA LYS A 74 -12.96 13.02 4.05
C LYS A 74 -12.30 11.88 4.87
N GLU A 75 -12.03 10.74 4.25
CA GLU A 75 -11.38 9.59 4.87
C GLU A 75 -9.98 9.35 4.30
N VAL A 76 -9.19 8.56 5.03
CA VAL A 76 -7.87 8.07 4.62
C VAL A 76 -7.83 6.55 4.71
N TYR A 77 -7.08 5.94 3.81
CA TYR A 77 -6.54 4.60 4.04
C TYR A 77 -5.24 4.76 4.81
N GLY A 78 -5.10 4.05 5.93
CA GLY A 78 -3.92 4.15 6.77
C GLY A 78 -3.71 2.97 7.68
N ALA A 79 -2.47 2.82 8.13
CA ALA A 79 -2.08 1.92 9.21
C ALA A 79 -0.81 2.47 9.87
N LEU A 80 -0.53 2.04 11.10
CA LEU A 80 0.70 2.37 11.81
C LEU A 80 1.70 1.23 11.71
N PHE A 81 2.97 1.59 11.53
CA PHE A 81 4.07 0.65 11.44
C PHE A 81 5.25 1.15 12.28
N ARG A 82 6.12 0.23 12.67
CA ARG A 82 7.38 0.53 13.35
C ARG A 82 8.49 -0.29 12.73
N SER A 83 9.67 0.32 12.59
CA SER A 83 10.84 -0.44 12.19
C SER A 83 11.40 -1.18 13.40
N GLU A 84 11.49 -2.51 13.30
CA GLU A 84 12.09 -3.39 14.30
C GLU A 84 13.05 -4.36 13.58
N ALA A 85 14.32 -4.41 14.01
CA ALA A 85 15.34 -5.31 13.47
C ALA A 85 15.47 -5.31 11.92
N GLY A 86 15.34 -4.14 11.27
CA GLY A 86 15.45 -4.01 9.81
C GLY A 86 14.21 -4.48 9.02
N GLU A 87 13.10 -4.71 9.72
CA GLU A 87 11.80 -5.01 9.13
C GLU A 87 10.77 -3.95 9.55
N MET A 88 9.73 -3.78 8.72
CA MET A 88 8.59 -2.94 9.05
C MET A 88 7.50 -3.80 9.66
N LYS A 89 7.30 -3.66 10.97
CA LYS A 89 6.25 -4.35 11.71
C LYS A 89 4.99 -3.50 11.73
N ARG A 90 3.87 -4.14 11.40
CA ARG A 90 2.54 -3.54 11.45
C ARG A 90 2.05 -3.46 12.90
N LEU A 91 1.57 -2.28 13.30
CA LEU A 91 1.00 -2.02 14.63
C LEU A 91 -0.53 -2.02 14.62
N THR A 92 -1.16 -1.62 13.51
CA THR A 92 -2.62 -1.60 13.36
C THR A 92 -3.04 -2.31 12.08
N SER A 93 -4.28 -2.81 12.02
CA SER A 93 -4.90 -3.25 10.77
C SER A 93 -4.97 -2.10 9.75
N ASP A 94 -5.13 -2.43 8.47
CA ASP A 94 -5.48 -1.43 7.47
C ASP A 94 -6.85 -0.83 7.82
N MET A 95 -6.96 0.49 7.80
CA MET A 95 -8.18 1.22 8.15
C MET A 95 -8.66 2.08 6.98
N VAL A 96 -9.97 2.32 6.93
CA VAL A 96 -10.59 3.43 6.19
C VAL A 96 -11.40 4.25 7.18
N CYS A 97 -10.94 5.45 7.48
CA CYS A 97 -11.54 6.28 8.53
C CYS A 97 -11.17 7.76 8.36
N PRO A 98 -11.82 8.67 9.10
CA PRO A 98 -11.35 10.04 9.23
C PRO A 98 -9.90 10.09 9.78
N VAL A 99 -9.09 11.04 9.31
CA VAL A 99 -7.67 11.16 9.69
C VAL A 99 -7.49 11.32 11.20
N GLU A 100 -8.46 11.95 11.87
CA GLU A 100 -8.54 12.16 13.31
C GLU A 100 -8.45 10.85 14.09
N HIS A 101 -9.08 9.79 13.59
CA HIS A 101 -9.00 8.49 14.22
C HIS A 101 -7.58 7.94 14.16
N ILE A 102 -6.92 8.02 13.00
CA ILE A 102 -5.50 7.64 12.88
C ILE A 102 -4.64 8.44 13.85
N LEU A 103 -4.84 9.76 13.93
CA LEU A 103 -4.08 10.64 14.82
C LEU A 103 -4.23 10.25 16.30
N SER A 104 -5.44 9.86 16.72
CA SER A 104 -5.70 9.38 18.09
C SER A 104 -4.95 8.10 18.45
N LEU A 105 -4.55 7.30 17.46
CA LEU A 105 -3.79 6.05 17.65
C LEU A 105 -2.27 6.27 17.64
N THR A 106 -1.80 7.48 17.29
CA THR A 106 -0.36 7.76 17.21
C THR A 106 0.25 8.04 18.57
N GLU A 107 1.27 7.28 18.91
CA GLU A 107 2.08 7.47 20.12
C GLU A 107 3.48 7.97 19.73
N GLY A 108 3.92 9.07 20.37
CA GLY A 108 5.24 9.68 20.11
C GLY A 108 5.39 10.28 18.71
N ASP A 109 6.65 10.39 18.26
CA ASP A 109 7.01 10.92 16.96
C ASP A 109 6.53 10.01 15.83
N THR A 110 5.78 10.59 14.89
CA THR A 110 5.20 9.87 13.76
C THR A 110 5.60 10.50 12.43
N LEU A 111 6.13 9.69 11.52
CA LEU A 111 6.42 10.03 10.15
C LEU A 111 5.23 9.69 9.25
N PHE A 112 4.60 10.73 8.70
CA PHE A 112 3.50 10.62 7.76
C PHE A 112 3.99 10.71 6.31
N ALA A 113 3.46 9.84 5.45
CA ALA A 113 3.79 9.82 4.03
C ALA A 113 2.54 9.51 3.20
N GLY A 114 2.45 10.05 1.98
CA GLY A 114 1.36 9.75 1.05
C GLY A 114 0.40 10.91 0.80
N SER A 115 -0.51 10.70 -0.15
CA SER A 115 -1.48 11.72 -0.57
C SER A 115 -2.42 12.15 0.56
N GLY A 116 -2.76 11.25 1.49
CA GLY A 116 -3.52 11.58 2.69
C GLY A 116 -2.72 12.47 3.63
N ALA A 117 -1.43 12.18 3.83
CA ALA A 117 -0.55 13.01 4.65
C ALA A 117 -0.40 14.43 4.09
N GLN A 118 -0.29 14.57 2.77
CA GLN A 118 -0.26 15.87 2.09
C GLN A 118 -1.61 16.61 2.25
N ARG A 119 -2.71 15.92 2.00
CA ARG A 119 -4.07 16.50 2.04
C ARG A 119 -4.44 17.01 3.43
N TYR A 120 -4.03 16.31 4.48
CA TYR A 120 -4.37 16.63 5.87
C TYR A 120 -3.20 17.24 6.65
N ARG A 121 -2.19 17.76 5.97
CA ARG A 121 -0.94 18.23 6.59
C ARG A 121 -1.16 19.22 7.74
N GLU A 122 -1.95 20.26 7.51
CA GLU A 122 -2.27 21.28 8.52
C GLU A 122 -2.92 20.64 9.75
N LYS A 123 -3.95 19.82 9.54
CA LYS A 123 -4.64 19.12 10.61
C LYS A 123 -3.75 18.19 11.43
N ILE A 124 -2.84 17.48 10.77
CA ILE A 124 -1.84 16.61 11.40
C ILE A 124 -0.91 17.45 12.29
N ILE A 125 -0.45 18.60 11.80
CA ILE A 125 0.40 19.53 12.56
C ILE A 125 -0.35 20.13 13.74
N ASP A 126 -1.59 20.58 13.55
CA ASP A 126 -2.41 21.18 14.61
C ASP A 126 -2.67 20.19 15.76
N THR A 127 -2.80 18.89 15.44
CA THR A 127 -3.13 17.85 16.43
C THR A 127 -1.90 17.29 17.14
N LEU A 128 -0.78 17.12 16.44
CA LEU A 128 0.41 16.43 16.98
C LEU A 128 1.59 17.36 17.26
N SER A 129 1.55 18.60 16.75
CA SER A 129 2.60 19.61 16.91
C SER A 129 3.98 19.07 16.51
N GLU A 130 4.97 19.11 17.41
CA GLU A 130 6.34 18.70 17.14
C GLU A 130 6.51 17.20 16.83
N ARG A 131 5.52 16.37 17.21
CA ARG A 131 5.51 14.92 16.93
C ARG A 131 5.15 14.60 15.48
N ALA A 132 4.67 15.58 14.70
CA ALA A 132 4.32 15.41 13.29
C ALA A 132 5.54 15.57 12.39
N HIS A 133 6.01 14.47 11.82
CA HIS A 133 7.06 14.48 10.80
C HIS A 133 6.49 14.05 9.45
N PHE A 134 7.06 14.55 8.36
CA PHE A 134 6.62 14.23 7.01
C PHE A 134 7.77 13.71 6.17
N ALA A 135 7.48 12.73 5.32
CA ALA A 135 8.45 12.26 4.34
C ALA A 135 8.94 13.41 3.45
N SER A 136 10.18 13.30 2.95
CA SER A 136 10.67 14.24 1.93
C SER A 136 9.88 14.07 0.63
N ALA A 137 9.87 15.11 -0.22
CA ALA A 137 9.09 15.11 -1.46
C ALA A 137 9.30 13.85 -2.35
N PRO A 138 10.53 13.32 -2.55
CA PRO A 138 10.75 12.11 -3.36
C PRO A 138 10.12 10.84 -2.75
N LEU A 139 9.92 10.80 -1.43
CA LEU A 139 9.36 9.66 -0.71
C LEU A 139 7.90 9.88 -0.31
N MET A 140 7.27 10.95 -0.78
CA MET A 140 5.88 11.26 -0.45
C MET A 140 4.87 10.38 -1.21
N HIS A 141 5.33 9.61 -2.21
CA HIS A 141 4.48 8.75 -3.03
C HIS A 141 4.97 7.29 -2.98
N PRO A 142 4.06 6.31 -3.12
CA PRO A 142 4.44 4.91 -3.24
C PRO A 142 5.41 4.68 -4.40
N LEU A 143 6.37 3.79 -4.19
CA LEU A 143 7.33 3.38 -5.22
C LEU A 143 7.13 1.91 -5.60
N SER A 144 7.11 1.62 -6.89
CA SER A 144 7.03 0.25 -7.40
C SER A 144 8.23 -0.61 -6.99
N SER A 145 9.39 0.02 -6.77
CA SER A 145 10.57 -0.64 -6.22
C SER A 145 10.33 -1.18 -4.80
N ALA A 146 9.53 -0.47 -3.98
CA ALA A 146 9.18 -0.94 -2.64
C ALA A 146 8.28 -2.19 -2.69
N VAL A 147 7.31 -2.17 -3.61
CA VAL A 147 6.46 -3.34 -3.93
C VAL A 147 7.32 -4.52 -4.36
N ALA A 148 8.23 -4.33 -5.32
CA ALA A 148 9.13 -5.36 -5.80
C ALA A 148 10.05 -5.91 -4.70
N MET A 149 10.62 -5.05 -3.85
CA MET A 149 11.48 -5.45 -2.75
C MET A 149 10.74 -6.27 -1.70
N LEU A 150 9.52 -5.85 -1.32
CA LEU A 150 8.69 -6.61 -0.40
C LEU A 150 8.27 -7.95 -1.02
N GLY A 151 7.91 -7.96 -2.31
CA GLY A 151 7.60 -9.17 -3.06
C GLY A 151 8.76 -10.17 -3.09
N LEU A 152 9.98 -9.69 -3.32
CA LEU A 152 11.19 -10.52 -3.29
C LEU A 152 11.42 -11.15 -1.91
N ARG A 153 11.18 -10.40 -0.81
CA ARG A 153 11.29 -10.96 0.55
C ARG A 153 10.28 -12.07 0.78
N LYS A 154 9.02 -11.86 0.39
CA LYS A 154 7.95 -12.87 0.49
C LYS A 154 8.24 -14.10 -0.38
N ALA A 155 8.67 -13.91 -1.62
CA ALA A 155 9.08 -14.99 -2.51
C ALA A 155 10.20 -15.86 -1.90
N LYS A 156 11.21 -15.24 -1.29
CA LYS A 156 12.30 -15.95 -0.59
C LYS A 156 11.82 -16.78 0.60
N ARG A 157 10.67 -16.45 1.19
CA ARG A 157 10.00 -17.21 2.25
C ARG A 157 9.01 -18.26 1.72
N GLY A 158 8.91 -18.41 0.39
CA GLY A 158 7.93 -19.31 -0.24
C GLY A 158 6.50 -18.77 -0.26
N GLU A 159 6.30 -17.49 0.06
CA GLU A 159 4.98 -16.88 0.15
C GLU A 159 4.52 -16.39 -1.23
N PHE A 160 3.88 -17.29 -1.99
CA PHE A 160 3.26 -16.98 -3.27
C PHE A 160 1.73 -16.89 -3.17
N SER A 161 1.13 -16.18 -4.12
CA SER A 161 -0.31 -15.97 -4.24
C SER A 161 -0.83 -16.67 -5.50
N GLU A 162 -2.02 -17.25 -5.40
CA GLU A 162 -2.66 -17.89 -6.54
C GLU A 162 -3.25 -16.83 -7.48
N ALA A 163 -2.68 -16.71 -8.68
CA ALA A 163 -3.10 -15.71 -9.67
C ALA A 163 -4.57 -15.87 -10.08
N ALA A 164 -5.12 -17.08 -10.08
CA ALA A 164 -6.52 -17.31 -10.43
C ALA A 164 -7.48 -16.68 -9.42
N THR A 165 -7.25 -16.89 -8.13
CA THR A 165 -8.21 -16.55 -7.06
C THR A 165 -7.94 -15.21 -6.39
N ILE A 166 -6.74 -14.63 -6.53
CA ILE A 166 -6.39 -13.36 -5.88
C ILE A 166 -7.35 -12.23 -6.28
N THR A 167 -7.78 -11.44 -5.31
CA THR A 167 -8.63 -10.26 -5.49
C THR A 167 -7.99 -9.04 -4.83
N PRO A 168 -8.34 -7.81 -5.25
CA PRO A 168 -7.88 -6.63 -4.55
C PRO A 168 -8.45 -6.57 -3.12
N LEU A 169 -7.66 -6.03 -2.20
CA LEU A 169 -8.07 -5.76 -0.84
C LEU A 169 -8.98 -4.51 -0.81
N TYR A 170 -10.28 -4.75 -0.80
CA TYR A 170 -11.30 -3.71 -0.67
C TYR A 170 -11.69 -3.53 0.80
N ILE A 171 -11.13 -2.51 1.46
CA ILE A 171 -11.55 -2.12 2.81
C ILE A 171 -12.91 -1.41 2.76
N ARG A 172 -13.19 -0.70 1.66
CA ARG A 172 -14.49 -0.11 1.36
C ARG A 172 -15.02 -0.68 0.04
N PRO A 173 -16.30 -1.07 -0.04
CA PRO A 173 -16.93 -1.42 -1.31
C PRO A 173 -16.84 -0.27 -2.32
N SER A 174 -16.88 -0.61 -3.61
CA SER A 174 -16.92 0.40 -4.67
C SER A 174 -18.20 1.22 -4.64
N GLU A 175 -18.17 2.42 -5.24
CA GLU A 175 -19.40 3.23 -5.36
C GLU A 175 -20.49 2.55 -6.18
N ALA A 176 -20.12 1.71 -7.15
CA ALA A 176 -21.08 0.93 -7.92
C ALA A 176 -21.78 -0.13 -7.05
N GLU A 177 -21.03 -0.78 -6.15
CA GLU A 177 -21.59 -1.76 -5.21
C GLU A 177 -22.47 -1.10 -4.16
N LEU A 178 -22.04 0.04 -3.60
CA LEU A 178 -22.85 0.82 -2.65
C LEU A 178 -24.17 1.26 -3.29
N LYS A 179 -24.13 1.82 -4.50
CA LYS A 179 -25.34 2.21 -5.24
C LYS A 179 -26.25 1.03 -5.60
N ARG A 180 -25.70 -0.17 -5.76
CA ARG A 180 -26.50 -1.39 -5.99
C ARG A 180 -27.20 -1.83 -4.71
N GLN A 181 -26.51 -1.78 -3.57
CA GLN A 181 -27.09 -2.08 -2.25
C GLN A 181 -28.20 -1.08 -1.88
N GLU A 182 -28.00 0.22 -2.16
CA GLU A 182 -29.02 1.26 -1.98
C GLU A 182 -30.25 1.07 -2.87
N LYS A 183 -30.12 0.35 -3.99
CA LYS A 183 -31.20 0.10 -4.95
C LYS A 183 -31.97 -1.22 -4.71
N GLY A 184 -31.60 -2.01 -3.70
CA GLY A 184 -32.36 -3.19 -3.31
C GLY A 184 -32.58 -4.23 -4.43
N VAL A 185 -31.55 -4.52 -5.23
CA VAL A 185 -31.57 -5.60 -6.25
C VAL A 185 -30.51 -6.65 -5.97
#